data_AF-X1EAV9-F1
#
_entry.id   AF-X1EAV9-F1
#
_cell.length_a   1.000
_cell.length_b   1.000
_cell.length_c   1.000
_cell.angle_alpha   90.00
_cell.angle_beta   90.00
_cell.angle_gamma   90.00
#
_symmetry.space_group_name_H-M   'P 1'
#
loop_
_entity.id
_entity.type
_entity.pdbx_description
1 polymer ?
#
loop_
_entity_poly.entity_id
_entity_poly.type
_entity_poly.pdbx_seq_one_letter_code
_entity_poly.pdbx_strand_id
1 'polypeptide(L)'
;MIKIAILTVSDSCAQGERKDVSGQTIRDILSEGQFKVCQKKIIADNLKAIANELKYFSDKADIDVVLTTGGTGLGPLDVTPEATVSVCERIVPGLSEIIREQGY
;
A
#
# COMPACT_ATOMS: atom_id res chain seq x y z
N MET A 1 9.60 15.92 8.13
CA MET A 1 9.88 14.49 7.91
C MET A 1 8.57 13.87 7.47
N ILE A 2 8.54 13.25 6.29
CA ILE A 2 7.33 12.71 5.67
C ILE A 2 7.00 11.37 6.33
N LYS A 3 5.83 11.26 6.93
CA LYS A 3 5.34 10.08 7.65
C LYS A 3 4.73 9.09 6.66
N ILE A 4 5.27 7.89 6.63
CA ILE A 4 4.90 6.83 5.70
C ILE A 4 4.16 5.72 6.44
N ALA A 5 3.09 5.21 5.83
CA ALA A 5 2.52 3.91 6.15
C ALA A 5 2.76 2.94 5.00
N ILE A 6 3.12 1.69 5.33
CA ILE A 6 3.26 0.60 4.35
C ILE A 6 2.10 -0.38 4.56
N LEU A 7 1.35 -0.67 3.50
CA LEU A 7 0.25 -1.62 3.50
C LEU A 7 0.54 -2.77 2.54
N THR A 8 0.87 -3.93 3.07
CA THR A 8 0.99 -5.16 2.28
C THR A 8 -0.39 -5.80 2.16
N VAL A 9 -0.84 -6.01 0.93
CA VAL A 9 -2.10 -6.70 0.60
C VAL A 9 -1.74 -8.07 0.06
N SER A 10 -2.00 -9.12 0.84
CA SER A 10 -1.77 -10.51 0.45
C SER A 10 -2.43 -11.47 1.42
N ASP A 11 -3.31 -12.34 0.93
CA ASP A 11 -3.90 -13.43 1.72
C ASP A 11 -2.83 -14.32 2.36
N SER A 12 -1.84 -14.78 1.60
CA SER A 12 -0.77 -15.65 2.11
C SER A 12 0.11 -14.99 3.17
N CYS A 13 0.34 -13.67 3.09
CA CYS A 13 1.07 -12.96 4.15
C CYS A 13 0.19 -12.74 5.38
N ALA A 14 -1.10 -12.42 5.17
CA ALA A 14 -2.06 -12.24 6.26
C ALA A 14 -2.32 -13.53 7.05
N GLN A 15 -2.26 -14.69 6.38
CA GLN A 15 -2.35 -16.02 6.98
C GLN A 15 -1.02 -16.53 7.57
N GLY A 16 0.09 -15.81 7.36
CA GLY A 16 1.41 -16.18 7.85
C GLY A 16 2.10 -17.31 7.05
N GLU A 17 1.54 -17.68 5.90
CA GLU A 17 2.12 -18.70 5.00
C GLU A 17 3.37 -18.18 4.26
N ARG A 18 3.44 -16.86 4.05
CA ARG A 18 4.59 -16.18 3.45
C ARG A 18 5.05 -15.01 4.31
N LYS A 19 6.36 -14.73 4.25
CA LYS A 19 6.95 -13.52 4.83
C LYS A 19 6.67 -12.32 3.92
N ASP A 20 6.36 -11.19 4.54
CA ASP A 20 6.22 -9.91 3.86
C ASP A 20 7.60 -9.32 3.48
N VAL A 21 8.18 -9.88 2.41
CA VAL A 21 9.46 -9.42 1.85
C VAL A 21 9.31 -8.04 1.24
N SER A 22 8.27 -7.80 0.44
CA SER A 22 8.05 -6.52 -0.24
C SER A 22 7.88 -5.35 0.73
N GLY A 23 7.05 -5.49 1.77
CA GLY A 23 6.89 -4.46 2.78
C GLY A 23 8.15 -4.26 3.63
N GLN A 24 9.03 -5.27 3.72
CA GLN A 24 10.36 -5.08 4.34
C GLN A 24 11.29 -4.31 3.41
N THR A 25 11.36 -4.66 2.13
CA THR A 25 12.16 -3.96 1.12
C THR A 25 11.79 -2.47 1.03
N ILE A 26 10.50 -2.14 1.02
CA ILE A 26 10.04 -0.74 1.01
C ILE A 26 10.55 0.00 2.26
N ARG A 27 10.47 -0.64 3.43
CA ARG A 27 10.95 -0.03 4.68
C ARG A 27 12.45 0.23 4.65
N ASP A 28 13.22 -0.71 4.10
CA ASP A 28 14.67 -0.61 4.02
C ASP A 28 15.10 0.50 3.05
N ILE A 29 14.42 0.64 1.90
CA ILE A 29 14.65 1.74 0.95
C ILE A 29 14.36 3.10 1.59
N LEU A 30 13.34 3.18 2.43
CA LEU A 30 12.91 4.42 3.11
C LEU A 30 13.65 4.69 4.43
N SER A 31 14.62 3.84 4.80
CA SER A 31 15.31 3.95 6.08
C SER A 31 16.24 5.17 6.18
N GLU A 32 16.58 5.78 5.04
CA GLU A 32 17.47 6.93 4.95
C GLU A 32 16.75 8.19 4.43
N GLY A 33 17.15 9.35 4.94
CA GLY A 33 16.70 10.65 4.43
C GLY A 33 15.48 11.26 5.13
N GLN A 34 14.52 11.76 4.35
CA GLN A 34 13.44 12.63 4.82
C GLN A 34 12.17 11.88 5.23
N PHE A 35 12.16 10.55 5.13
CA PHE A 35 11.00 9.69 5.37
C PHE A 35 11.06 9.04 6.75
N LYS A 36 9.90 8.80 7.34
CA LYS A 36 9.75 8.01 8.57
C LYS A 36 8.62 7.01 8.40
N VAL A 37 8.95 5.72 8.39
CA VAL A 37 7.95 4.64 8.40
C VAL A 37 7.33 4.56 9.80
N CYS A 38 6.13 5.13 9.93
CA CYS A 38 5.39 5.18 11.19
C CYS A 38 4.52 3.95 11.39
N GLN A 39 3.97 3.39 10.31
CA GLN A 39 3.12 2.21 10.36
C GLN A 39 3.49 1.21 9.26
N LYS A 40 3.33 -0.08 9.58
CA LYS A 40 3.45 -1.19 8.64
C LYS A 40 2.36 -2.21 9.00
N LYS A 41 1.52 -2.57 8.03
CA LYS A 41 0.41 -3.51 8.24
C LYS A 41 0.27 -4.46 7.06
N ILE A 42 -0.18 -5.68 7.36
CA ILE A 42 -0.52 -6.72 6.38
C ILE A 42 -2.03 -6.95 6.46
N ILE A 43 -2.71 -7.00 5.33
CA ILE A 43 -4.14 -7.32 5.22
C ILE A 43 -4.40 -8.30 4.06
N ALA A 44 -5.54 -8.99 4.12
CA ALA A 44 -6.04 -9.88 3.07
C ALA A 44 -6.54 -9.10 1.83
N ASP A 45 -6.67 -9.79 0.70
CA ASP A 45 -7.14 -9.29 -0.59
C ASP A 45 -8.66 -9.03 -0.55
N ASN A 46 -9.06 -8.02 0.22
CA ASN A 46 -10.47 -7.67 0.45
C ASN A 46 -10.72 -6.17 0.24
N LEU A 47 -11.59 -5.84 -0.70
CA LEU A 47 -11.89 -4.47 -1.11
C LEU A 47 -12.25 -3.55 0.08
N LYS A 48 -13.13 -4.00 0.98
CA LYS A 48 -13.55 -3.19 2.14
C LYS A 48 -12.43 -3.05 3.17
N ALA A 49 -11.66 -4.12 3.42
CA ALA A 49 -10.55 -4.07 4.36
C ALA A 49 -9.48 -3.08 3.89
N ILE A 50 -9.11 -3.12 2.60
CA ILE A 50 -8.14 -2.20 2.00
C ILE A 50 -8.65 -0.76 2.09
N ALA A 51 -9.87 -0.48 1.62
CA ALA A 51 -10.44 0.86 1.65
C ALA A 51 -10.54 1.44 3.08
N ASN A 52 -10.92 0.64 4.06
CA ASN A 52 -11.01 1.08 5.46
C ASN A 52 -9.63 1.37 6.05
N GLU A 53 -8.61 0.58 5.71
CA GLU A 53 -7.25 0.82 6.20
C GLU A 53 -6.65 2.09 5.59
N LEU A 54 -6.85 2.29 4.29
CA LEU A 54 -6.43 3.52 3.60
C LEU A 54 -7.07 4.75 4.27
N LYS A 55 -8.38 4.73 4.52
CA LYS A 55 -9.08 5.79 5.26
C LYS A 55 -8.54 5.99 6.67
N TYR A 56 -8.29 4.91 7.41
CA TYR A 56 -7.72 5.03 8.74
C TYR A 56 -6.34 5.69 8.71
N PHE A 57 -5.48 5.30 7.77
CA PHE A 57 -4.17 5.92 7.61
C PHE A 57 -4.27 7.41 7.24
N SER A 58 -5.14 7.75 6.30
CA SER A 58 -5.33 9.14 5.86
C SER A 58 -6.01 10.03 6.89
N ASP A 59 -7.06 9.54 7.58
CA ASP A 59 -7.95 10.39 8.38
C ASP A 59 -7.61 10.40 9.87
N LYS A 60 -6.94 9.36 10.38
CA LYS A 60 -6.77 9.12 11.83
C LYS A 60 -5.34 8.90 12.27
N ALA A 61 -4.51 8.32 11.42
CA ALA A 61 -3.15 7.91 11.77
C ALA A 61 -2.07 8.98 11.58
N ASP A 62 -2.45 10.18 11.12
CA ASP A 62 -1.52 11.29 10.87
C ASP A 62 -0.40 10.87 9.87
N ILE A 63 -0.76 10.22 8.75
CA ILE A 63 0.16 9.74 7.72
C ILE A 63 0.14 10.68 6.50
N ASP A 64 1.31 11.02 5.98
CA ASP A 64 1.45 11.89 4.80
C ASP A 64 1.36 11.10 3.49
N VAL A 65 1.93 9.88 3.46
CA VAL A 65 1.92 9.00 2.27
C VAL A 65 1.69 7.55 2.67
N VAL A 66 0.78 6.87 1.98
CA VAL A 66 0.56 5.42 2.09
C VAL A 66 1.14 4.73 0.86
N LEU A 67 1.97 3.71 1.08
CA LEU A 67 2.52 2.85 0.03
C LEU A 67 1.90 1.45 0.14
N THR A 68 1.10 1.07 -0.85
CA THR A 68 0.52 -0.27 -0.95
C THR A 68 1.42 -1.19 -1.76
N THR A 69 1.48 -2.47 -1.40
CA THR A 69 2.13 -3.52 -2.22
C THR A 69 1.27 -4.78 -2.25
N GLY A 70 1.01 -5.30 -3.45
CA GLY A 70 0.16 -6.47 -3.68
C GLY A 70 -1.29 -6.13 -4.06
N GLY A 71 -1.99 -7.12 -4.62
CA GLY A 71 -3.39 -6.99 -5.05
C GLY A 71 -3.62 -6.09 -6.29
N THR A 72 -2.60 -5.86 -7.11
CA THR A 72 -2.65 -5.00 -8.32
C THR A 72 -2.52 -5.76 -9.63
N GLY A 73 -2.56 -7.10 -9.59
CA GLY A 73 -2.50 -7.95 -10.77
C GLY A 73 -3.82 -7.99 -11.57
N LEU A 74 -3.95 -8.99 -12.43
CA LEU A 74 -5.15 -9.25 -13.24
C LEU A 74 -5.98 -10.43 -12.70
N GLY A 75 -5.67 -10.92 -11.50
CA GLY A 75 -6.38 -12.00 -10.85
C GLY A 75 -7.73 -11.54 -10.29
N PRO A 76 -8.68 -12.46 -10.06
CA PRO A 76 -10.02 -12.12 -9.57
C PRO A 76 -10.04 -11.55 -8.14
N LEU A 77 -8.94 -11.68 -7.41
CA LEU A 77 -8.77 -11.16 -6.05
C LEU A 77 -7.92 -9.88 -6.02
N ASP A 78 -7.31 -9.48 -7.13
CA ASP A 78 -6.52 -8.25 -7.22
C ASP A 78 -7.45 -7.04 -7.24
N VAL A 79 -7.76 -6.51 -6.05
CA VAL A 79 -8.75 -5.44 -5.86
C VAL A 79 -8.17 -4.18 -5.20
N THR A 80 -6.85 -4.09 -5.05
CA THR A 80 -6.17 -2.92 -4.46
C THR A 80 -6.41 -1.64 -5.26
N PRO A 81 -6.34 -1.63 -6.61
CA PRO A 81 -6.65 -0.43 -7.40
C PRO A 81 -8.07 0.08 -7.17
N GLU A 82 -9.08 -0.79 -7.19
CA GLU A 82 -10.49 -0.45 -6.99
C GLU A 82 -10.74 0.09 -5.59
N ALA A 83 -10.17 -0.56 -4.57
CA ALA A 83 -10.25 -0.10 -3.19
C ALA A 83 -9.61 1.28 -3.02
N THR A 84 -8.45 1.51 -3.66
CA THR A 84 -7.75 2.80 -3.63
C THR A 84 -8.57 3.90 -4.29
N VAL A 85 -9.08 3.66 -5.50
CA VAL A 85 -9.92 4.64 -6.22
C VAL A 85 -11.18 4.99 -5.42
N SER A 86 -11.77 4.02 -4.72
CA SER A 86 -12.99 4.25 -3.93
C SER A 86 -12.84 5.24 -2.76
N VAL A 87 -11.60 5.56 -2.37
CA VAL A 87 -11.30 6.44 -1.23
C VAL A 87 -10.51 7.69 -1.60
N CYS A 88 -10.06 7.81 -2.85
CA CYS A 88 -9.36 8.99 -3.33
C CYS A 88 -10.32 10.12 -3.71
N GLU A 89 -10.06 11.32 -3.22
CA GLU A 89 -10.76 12.54 -3.67
C GLU A 89 -10.36 12.95 -5.10
N ARG A 90 -9.09 12.70 -5.46
CA ARG A 90 -8.53 12.99 -6.77
C ARG A 90 -7.48 11.97 -7.15
N ILE A 91 -7.51 11.53 -8.40
CA ILE A 91 -6.50 10.63 -8.97
C ILE A 91 -5.42 11.47 -9.69
N VAL A 92 -4.16 11.07 -9.50
CA VAL A 92 -3.00 11.59 -10.24
C VAL A 92 -2.49 10.48 -11.17
N PRO A 93 -3.04 10.37 -12.40
CA PRO A 93 -2.78 9.22 -13.27
C PRO A 93 -1.31 9.02 -13.61
N GLY A 94 -0.54 10.11 -13.75
CA GLY A 94 0.90 10.10 -14.07
C GLY A 94 1.77 9.34 -13.07
N LEU A 95 1.37 9.24 -11.80
CA LEU A 95 2.09 8.41 -10.83
C LEU A 95 1.99 6.93 -11.19
N SER A 96 0.79 6.47 -11.53
CA SER A 96 0.57 5.06 -11.91
C SER A 96 1.25 4.71 -13.24
N GLU A 97 1.35 5.68 -14.16
CA GLU A 97 2.03 5.52 -15.45
C GLU A 97 3.54 5.34 -15.26
N ILE A 98 4.18 6.22 -14.47
CA ILE A 98 5.61 6.12 -14.16
C ILE A 98 5.94 4.82 -13.42
N ILE A 99 5.10 4.39 -12.47
CA ILE A 99 5.30 3.11 -11.76
C ILE A 99 5.30 1.94 -12.75
N ARG A 100 4.37 1.93 -13.72
CA ARG A 100 4.34 0.89 -14.76
C ARG A 100 5.53 0.98 -15.70
N GLU A 101 5.94 2.18 -16.10
CA GLU A 101 7.09 2.38 -17.00
C GLU A 101 8.41 1.92 -16.37
N GLN A 102 8.67 2.29 -15.11
CA GLN A 102 9.92 1.96 -14.39
C GLN A 102 9.94 0.53 -13.84
N GLY A 103 8.79 -0.14 -13.78
CA GLY A 103 8.65 -1.50 -13.27
C GLY A 103 9.06 -2.60 -14.25
N TYR A 104 9.44 -2.25 -15.49
CA TYR A 104 9.91 -3.16 -16.54
C TYR A 104 11.42 -3.09 -16.75
#